data_AF-A0A7J3RBM1-F1
#
_entry.id   AF-A0A7J3RBM1-F1
#
_cell.length_a   1.000
_cell.length_b   1.000
_cell.length_c   1.000
_cell.angle_alpha   90.00
_cell.angle_beta   90.00
_cell.angle_gamma   90.00
#
_symmetry.space_group_name_H-M   'P 1'
#
loop_
_entity.id
_entity.type
_entity.pdbx_description
1 polymer ?
#
loop_
_entity_poly.entity_id
_entity_poly.type
_entity_poly.pdbx_seq_one_letter_code
_entity_poly.pdbx_strand_id
1 'polypeptide(L)'
;MPSDNSEKVLPEHIDEAEERIERDRVLEIVSTLPKQSQLVLYAILDVMNSTANKNQKLETGEVYEKYKELCIQSAAQTPLTQRRVSDLIGELDMLGLINAKVISKGRYGRTREIYISIPDDLLEKIKNKLQEELL
;
A
#
# COMPACT_ATOMS: atom_id res chain seq x y z
N MET A 1 -51.48 -12.96 -2.06
CA MET A 1 -50.45 -12.08 -1.48
C MET A 1 -50.70 -12.04 0.02
N PRO A 2 -49.73 -12.32 0.90
CA PRO A 2 -48.36 -11.77 0.88
C PRO A 2 -47.25 -12.81 0.75
N SER A 3 -46.06 -12.28 0.45
CA SER A 3 -44.81 -12.95 0.11
C SER A 3 -43.92 -13.00 1.34
N ASP A 4 -43.44 -14.17 1.75
CA ASP A 4 -42.32 -14.29 2.69
C ASP A 4 -41.15 -14.94 1.96
N ASN A 5 -40.32 -14.08 1.38
CA ASN A 5 -39.04 -14.41 0.77
C ASN A 5 -38.05 -14.70 1.90
N SER A 6 -38.05 -15.92 2.42
CA SER A 6 -37.06 -16.36 3.40
C SER A 6 -35.75 -16.71 2.69
N GLU A 7 -35.01 -15.69 2.24
CA GLU A 7 -33.60 -15.83 1.87
C GLU A 7 -32.83 -16.10 3.16
N LYS A 8 -32.58 -17.38 3.44
CA LYS A 8 -31.68 -17.79 4.51
C LYS A 8 -30.27 -17.33 4.14
N VAL A 9 -29.85 -16.20 4.71
CA VAL A 9 -28.46 -15.76 4.68
C VAL A 9 -27.65 -16.80 5.45
N LEU A 10 -26.95 -17.67 4.72
CA LEU A 10 -25.99 -18.61 5.28
C LEU A 10 -24.77 -17.81 5.78
N PRO A 11 -24.14 -18.17 6.92
CA PRO A 11 -22.95 -17.50 7.43
C PRO A 11 -21.83 -17.36 6.38
N GLU A 12 -21.70 -18.35 5.49
CA GLU A 12 -20.73 -18.39 4.40
C GLU A 12 -20.90 -17.22 3.40
N HIS A 13 -22.11 -16.73 3.17
CA HIS A 13 -22.36 -15.56 2.31
C HIS A 13 -21.99 -14.22 2.99
N ILE A 14 -21.95 -14.19 4.32
CA ILE A 14 -21.55 -13.00 5.08
C ILE A 14 -20.04 -12.80 4.93
N ASP A 15 -19.25 -13.87 5.06
CA ASP A 15 -17.79 -13.82 4.92
C ASP A 15 -17.36 -13.36 3.52
N GLU A 16 -17.98 -13.88 2.46
CA GLU A 16 -17.69 -13.47 1.07
C GLU A 16 -18.07 -12.01 0.78
N ALA A 17 -19.20 -11.55 1.34
CA ALA A 17 -19.64 -10.18 1.17
C ALA A 17 -18.72 -9.20 1.91
N GLU A 18 -18.30 -9.53 3.13
CA GLU A 18 -17.35 -8.75 3.92
C GLU A 18 -15.98 -8.68 3.24
N GLU A 19 -15.47 -9.80 2.72
CA GLU A 19 -14.20 -9.82 2.00
C GLU A 19 -14.25 -8.94 0.75
N ARG A 20 -15.35 -9.00 -0.01
CA ARG A 20 -15.54 -8.13 -1.17
C ARG A 20 -15.57 -6.64 -0.79
N ILE A 21 -16.28 -6.29 0.28
CA ILE A 21 -16.35 -4.91 0.77
C ILE A 21 -14.96 -4.42 1.18
N GLU A 22 -14.17 -5.24 1.87
CA GLU A 22 -12.82 -4.87 2.28
C GLU A 22 -11.90 -4.67 1.07
N ARG A 23 -11.98 -5.54 0.07
CA ARG A 23 -11.21 -5.39 -1.18
C ARG A 23 -11.57 -4.10 -1.92
N ASP A 24 -12.86 -3.78 -2.03
CA ASP A 24 -13.32 -2.55 -2.69
C ASP A 24 -12.87 -1.31 -1.91
N ARG A 25 -12.89 -1.37 -0.58
CA ARG A 25 -12.42 -0.30 0.29
C ARG A 25 -10.93 -0.01 0.13
N VAL A 26 -10.08 -1.04 0.03
CA VAL A 26 -8.64 -0.86 -0.22
C VAL A 26 -8.41 -0.11 -1.54
N LEU A 27 -9.11 -0.49 -2.61
CA LEU A 27 -9.01 0.17 -3.92
C LEU A 27 -9.47 1.63 -3.87
N GLU A 28 -10.54 1.92 -3.13
CA GLU A 28 -11.03 3.29 -2.93
C GLU A 28 -10.02 4.16 -2.18
N ILE A 29 -9.47 3.66 -1.07
CA ILE A 29 -8.45 4.37 -0.29
C ILE A 29 -7.25 4.72 -1.18
N VAL A 30 -6.71 3.75 -1.93
CA VAL A 30 -5.57 4.01 -2.84
C VAL A 30 -5.90 5.06 -3.90
N SER A 31 -7.13 5.05 -4.41
CA SER A 31 -7.57 6.01 -5.44
C SER A 31 -7.73 7.43 -4.92
N THR A 32 -7.92 7.61 -3.62
CA THR A 32 -8.10 8.92 -2.98
C THR A 32 -6.82 9.48 -2.35
N LEU A 33 -5.74 8.70 -2.36
CA LEU A 33 -4.44 9.14 -1.85
C LEU A 33 -3.91 10.35 -2.65
N PRO A 34 -3.27 11.32 -1.98
CA PRO A 34 -2.50 12.36 -2.67
C PRO A 34 -1.41 11.75 -3.55
N LYS A 35 -1.07 12.40 -4.66
CA LYS A 35 -0.05 11.94 -5.64
C LYS A 35 1.28 11.53 -5.01
N GLN A 36 1.73 12.27 -4.00
CA GLN A 36 2.97 11.96 -3.30
C GLN A 36 2.86 10.68 -2.45
N SER A 37 1.71 10.44 -1.82
CA SER A 37 1.43 9.20 -1.08
C SER A 37 1.27 8.00 -2.03
N GLN A 38 0.63 8.22 -3.19
CA GLN A 38 0.54 7.23 -4.27
C GLN A 38 1.93 6.81 -4.77
N LEU A 39 2.84 7.76 -4.98
CA LEU A 39 4.23 7.49 -5.37
C LEU A 39 4.99 6.70 -4.30
N VAL A 40 4.79 7.00 -3.02
CA VAL A 40 5.39 6.21 -1.92
C VAL A 40 4.86 4.78 -1.91
N LEU A 41 3.54 4.60 -2.04
CA LEU A 41 2.93 3.27 -2.10
C LEU A 41 3.43 2.49 -3.32
N TYR A 42 3.51 3.14 -4.48
CA TYR A 42 4.04 2.54 -5.71
C TYR A 42 5.51 2.13 -5.56
N ALA A 43 6.34 2.97 -4.91
CA ALA A 43 7.72 2.63 -4.61
C ALA A 43 7.83 1.36 -3.75
N ILE A 44 7.02 1.25 -2.69
CA ILE A 44 6.98 0.06 -1.82
C ILE A 44 6.63 -1.19 -2.65
N LEU A 45 5.58 -1.11 -3.48
CA LEU A 45 5.12 -2.22 -4.32
C LEU A 45 6.16 -2.63 -5.37
N ASP A 46 6.91 -1.67 -5.94
CA ASP A 46 7.90 -1.96 -6.97
C ASP A 46 9.17 -2.61 -6.40
N VAL A 47 9.66 -2.14 -5.25
CA VAL A 47 10.81 -2.76 -4.57
C VAL A 47 10.46 -4.18 -4.11
N MET A 48 9.27 -4.39 -3.57
CA MET A 48 8.83 -5.72 -3.14
C MET A 48 8.81 -6.72 -4.31
N ASN A 49 8.25 -6.33 -5.46
CA ASN A 49 8.19 -7.19 -6.65
C ASN A 49 9.57 -7.52 -7.24
N SER A 50 10.54 -6.64 -7.08
CA SER A 50 11.92 -6.85 -7.55
C SER A 50 12.68 -7.88 -6.70
N THR A 51 12.09 -8.33 -5.59
CA THR A 51 12.71 -9.23 -4.63
C THR A 51 12.16 -10.65 -4.80
N ALA A 52 13.03 -11.65 -4.91
CA ALA A 52 12.64 -13.06 -5.03
C ALA A 52 11.92 -13.64 -3.78
N ASN A 53 11.88 -12.89 -2.68
CA ASN A 53 11.31 -13.30 -1.42
C ASN A 53 10.18 -12.34 -0.99
N LYS A 54 8.93 -12.79 -1.10
CA LYS A 54 7.74 -12.02 -0.70
C LYS A 54 7.70 -11.65 0.78
N ASN A 55 8.43 -12.38 1.64
CA ASN A 55 8.51 -12.08 3.08
C ASN A 55 9.66 -11.12 3.44
N GLN A 56 10.33 -10.54 2.43
CA GLN A 56 11.38 -9.56 2.69
C GLN A 56 10.79 -8.26 3.21
N LYS A 57 11.31 -7.82 4.35
CA LYS A 57 11.08 -6.49 4.90
C LYS A 57 11.79 -5.45 4.06
N LEU A 58 11.13 -4.32 3.85
CA LEU A 58 11.71 -3.15 3.22
C LEU A 58 12.15 -2.16 4.30
N GLU A 59 13.27 -1.48 4.10
CA GLU A 59 13.68 -0.39 4.96
C GLU A 59 13.25 0.97 4.39
N THR A 60 13.04 1.95 5.28
CA THR A 60 12.68 3.32 4.87
C THR A 60 13.66 3.92 3.84
N GLY A 61 14.94 3.57 3.93
CA GLY A 61 15.96 4.03 2.97
C GLY A 61 15.72 3.49 1.56
N GLU A 62 15.43 2.20 1.42
CA GLU A 62 15.18 1.55 0.13
C GLU A 62 13.95 2.15 -0.56
N VAL A 63 12.87 2.34 0.20
CA VAL A 63 11.65 2.97 -0.28
C VAL A 63 11.90 4.41 -0.73
N TYR A 64 12.71 5.16 0.02
CA TYR A 64 13.01 6.56 -0.32
C TYR A 64 13.83 6.70 -1.61
N GLU A 65 14.84 5.85 -1.81
CA GLU A 65 15.62 5.85 -3.05
C GLU A 65 14.73 5.56 -4.25
N LYS A 66 13.89 4.53 -4.16
CA LYS A 66 12.96 4.20 -5.24
C LYS A 66 11.92 5.30 -5.50
N TYR A 67 11.37 5.89 -4.45
CA TYR A 67 10.44 7.02 -4.55
C TYR A 67 11.06 8.21 -5.30
N LYS A 68 12.34 8.54 -5.04
CA LYS A 68 13.03 9.62 -5.76
C LYS A 68 13.19 9.29 -7.24
N GLU A 69 13.57 8.06 -7.57
CA GLU A 69 13.67 7.61 -8.96
C GLU A 69 12.33 7.78 -9.69
N LEU A 70 11.23 7.36 -9.06
CA LEU A 70 9.89 7.46 -9.62
C LEU A 70 9.43 8.92 -9.79
N CYS A 71 9.74 9.81 -8.85
CA CYS A 71 9.48 11.24 -9.00
C CYS A 71 10.18 11.80 -10.24
N ILE A 72 11.45 11.44 -10.45
CA ILE A 72 12.24 11.86 -11.62
C ILE A 72 11.63 11.30 -12.91
N GLN A 73 11.24 10.02 -12.92
CA GLN A 73 10.63 9.37 -14.08
C GLN A 73 9.28 10.00 -14.47
N SER A 74 8.44 10.35 -13.48
CA SER A 74 7.14 10.97 -13.73
C SER A 74 7.23 12.37 -14.37
N ALA A 75 8.39 13.03 -14.28
CA ALA A 75 8.65 14.44 -14.67
C ALA A 75 7.72 15.51 -14.05
N ALA A 76 6.67 15.10 -13.32
CA ALA A 76 5.61 15.96 -12.81
C ALA A 76 5.73 16.25 -11.31
N GLN A 77 6.57 15.52 -10.58
CA GLN A 77 6.66 15.61 -9.12
C GLN A 77 8.09 15.87 -8.66
N THR A 78 8.28 16.92 -7.86
CA THR A 78 9.55 17.16 -7.15
C THR A 78 9.64 16.21 -5.96
N PRO A 79 10.77 15.49 -5.77
CA PRO A 79 10.93 14.60 -4.62
C PRO A 79 10.84 15.36 -3.29
N LEU A 80 10.06 14.82 -2.37
CA LEU A 80 10.01 15.28 -0.98
C LEU A 80 11.26 14.85 -0.21
N THR A 81 11.48 15.47 0.95
CA THR A 81 12.56 15.05 1.85
C THR A 81 12.29 13.66 2.43
N GLN A 82 13.35 12.94 2.79
CA GLN A 82 13.25 11.64 3.45
C GLN A 82 12.37 11.67 4.72
N ARG A 83 12.42 12.78 5.47
CA ARG A 83 11.55 12.98 6.64
C ARG A 83 10.08 12.95 6.25
N ARG A 84 9.69 13.72 5.23
CA ARG A 84 8.29 13.78 4.80
C ARG A 84 7.84 12.45 4.20
N VAL A 85 8.70 11.75 3.45
CA VAL A 85 8.40 10.38 2.98
C VAL A 85 8.21 9.41 4.14
N SER A 86 8.99 9.54 5.23
CA SER A 86 8.76 8.74 6.44
C SER A 86 7.42 9.04 7.12
N ASP A 87 6.96 10.30 7.10
CA ASP A 87 5.62 10.66 7.57
C ASP A 87 4.55 9.99 6.69
N LEU A 88 4.70 10.04 5.36
CA LEU A 88 3.77 9.39 4.42
C LEU A 88 3.73 7.87 4.61
N ILE A 89 4.86 7.22 4.90
CA ILE A 89 4.90 5.80 5.27
C ILE A 89 4.08 5.56 6.56
N GLY A 90 4.16 6.46 7.54
CA GLY A 90 3.31 6.39 8.73
C GLY A 90 1.83 6.58 8.42
N GLU A 91 1.48 7.47 7.48
CA GLU A 91 0.10 7.65 7.02
C GLU A 91 -0.43 6.40 6.31
N LEU A 92 0.37 5.74 5.45
CA LEU A 92 0.00 4.48 4.81
C LEU A 92 -0.20 3.33 5.81
N ASP A 93 0.61 3.28 6.87
CA ASP A 93 0.49 2.34 7.99
C ASP A 93 -0.84 2.55 8.76
N MET A 94 -1.20 3.81 9.04
CA MET A 94 -2.48 4.13 9.68
C MET A 94 -3.69 3.76 8.81
N LEU A 95 -3.54 3.79 7.49
CA LEU A 95 -4.58 3.35 6.54
C LEU A 95 -4.66 1.82 6.41
N GLY A 96 -3.76 1.07 7.04
CA GLY A 96 -3.73 -0.40 6.96
C GLY A 96 -3.23 -0.95 5.62
N LEU A 97 -2.65 -0.10 4.77
CA LEU A 97 -2.10 -0.52 3.47
C LEU A 97 -0.76 -1.25 3.63
N ILE A 98 -0.03 -0.90 4.69
CA ILE A 98 1.25 -1.50 5.08
C ILE A 98 1.30 -1.67 6.60
N ASN A 99 2.29 -2.42 7.07
CA ASN A 99 2.74 -2.40 8.45
C ASN A 99 4.16 -1.83 8.54
N ALA A 100 4.36 -0.76 9.30
CA ALA A 100 5.64 -0.04 9.39
C ALA A 100 6.20 -0.02 10.82
N LYS A 101 7.01 -1.04 11.16
CA LYS A 101 7.60 -1.22 12.49
C LYS A 101 8.90 -0.43 12.67
N VAL A 102 8.94 0.49 13.63
CA VAL A 102 10.17 1.21 13.98
C VAL A 102 11.16 0.28 14.70
N ILE A 103 12.39 0.20 14.18
CA ILE A 103 13.50 -0.53 14.78
C ILE A 103 14.67 0.41 15.09
N SER A 104 15.37 0.13 16.19
CA SER A 104 16.65 0.79 16.51
C SER A 104 17.80 -0.03 15.95
N LYS A 105 18.73 0.63 15.26
CA LYS A 105 20.00 0.05 14.79
C LYS A 105 21.19 0.55 15.61
N GLY A 106 20.96 0.99 16.86
CA GLY A 106 21.99 1.53 17.73
C GLY A 106 22.64 2.79 17.14
N ARG A 107 23.97 2.77 16.95
CA ARG A 107 24.74 3.90 16.41
C ARG A 107 24.38 4.26 14.96
N TYR A 108 23.75 3.33 14.23
CA TYR A 108 23.29 3.54 12.85
C TYR A 108 21.90 4.20 12.78
N GLY A 109 21.34 4.62 13.93
CA GLY A 109 20.08 5.36 14.00
C GLY A 109 18.86 4.45 14.10
N ARG A 110 17.72 4.95 13.58
CA ARG A 110 16.43 4.26 13.58
C ARG A 110 15.92 4.15 12.15
N THR A 111 15.28 3.05 11.83
CA THR A 111 14.59 2.85 10.54
C THR A 111 13.24 2.20 10.79
N ARG A 112 12.39 2.11 9.76
CA ARG A 112 11.19 1.28 9.79
C ARG A 112 11.41 0.05 8.93
N GLU A 113 11.04 -1.11 9.46
CA GLU A 113 10.79 -2.31 8.67
C GLU A 113 9.35 -2.24 8.16
N ILE A 114 9.18 -2.33 6.85
CA ILE A 114 7.92 -2.14 6.14
C ILE A 114 7.51 -3.47 5.52
N TYR A 115 6.26 -3.86 5.78
CA TYR A 115 5.61 -5.05 5.27
C TYR A 115 4.33 -4.65 4.57
N ILE A 116 3.95 -5.35 3.50
CA ILE A 116 2.67 -5.12 2.84
C ILE A 116 1.55 -5.80 3.62
N SER A 117 0.42 -5.10 3.74
CA SER A 117 -0.80 -5.61 4.38
C SER A 117 -1.94 -5.81 3.37
N ILE A 118 -1.77 -5.36 2.13
CA ILE A 118 -2.72 -5.54 1.03
C ILE A 118 -2.71 -7.01 0.55
N PRO A 119 -3.89 -7.61 0.29
CA PRO A 119 -4.01 -8.95 -0.29
C PRO A 119 -3.27 -9.12 -1.63
N ASP A 120 -2.63 -10.28 -1.81
CA ASP A 120 -1.80 -10.61 -2.98
C ASP A 120 -2.52 -10.40 -4.32
N ASP A 121 -3.82 -10.72 -4.40
CA ASP A 121 -4.65 -10.58 -5.60
C ASP A 121 -4.91 -9.11 -5.99
N LEU A 122 -4.80 -8.19 -5.03
CA LEU A 122 -4.95 -6.75 -5.27
C LEU A 122 -3.63 -6.05 -5.58
N LEU A 123 -2.48 -6.64 -5.24
CA LEU A 123 -1.17 -5.98 -5.39
C LEU A 123 -0.88 -5.63 -6.84
N GLU A 124 -1.07 -6.58 -7.76
CA GLU A 124 -0.81 -6.35 -9.19
C GLU A 124 -1.77 -5.31 -9.77
N LYS A 125 -3.06 -5.39 -9.39
CA LYS A 125 -4.08 -4.43 -9.82
C LYS A 125 -3.76 -3.02 -9.36
N ILE A 126 -3.42 -2.84 -8.08
CA ILE A 126 -3.05 -1.54 -7.50
C ILE A 126 -1.77 -1.03 -8.13
N LYS A 127 -0.77 -1.88 -8.30
CA LYS A 127 0.50 -1.49 -8.93
C LYS A 127 0.28 -0.98 -10.35
N ASN A 128 -0.43 -1.73 -11.18
CA ASN A 128 -0.69 -1.35 -12.57
C ASN A 128 -1.48 -0.04 -12.64
N LYS A 129 -2.51 0.11 -11.80
CA LYS A 129 -3.26 1.37 -11.70
C LYS A 129 -2.36 2.55 -11.33
N LEU A 130 -1.53 2.41 -10.30
CA LEU A 130 -0.62 3.46 -9.87
C LEU A 130 0.43 3.77 -10.94
N GLN A 131 0.91 2.76 -11.66
CA GLN A 131 1.84 2.96 -12.77
C GLN A 131 1.20 3.80 -13.87
N GLU A 132 0.00 3.45 -14.35
CA GLU A 132 -0.74 4.21 -15.37
C GLU A 132 -1.07 5.64 -14.94
N GLU A 133 -1.28 5.87 -13.64
CA GLU A 133 -1.69 7.17 -13.11
C GLU A 133 -0.51 8.12 -12.81
N LEU A 134 0.73 7.59 -12.76
CA LEU A 134 1.92 8.31 -12.30
C LEU A 134 3.06 8.36 -13.32
N LEU A 135 3.11 7.44 -14.28
CA LEU A 135 4.17 7.31 -15.31
C LEU A 135 3.56 7.28 -16.72
#